data_AF-A0A812NUW0-F1
#
_entry.id   AF-A0A812NUW0-F1
#
_cell.length_a   1.000
_cell.length_b   1.000
_cell.length_c   1.000
_cell.angle_alpha   90.00
_cell.angle_beta   90.00
_cell.angle_gamma   90.00
#
_symmetry.space_group_name_H-M   'P 1'
#
loop_
_entity.id
_entity.type
_entity.pdbx_description
1 polymer ?
#
loop_
_entity_poly.entity_id
_entity_poly.type
_entity_poly.pdbx_seq_one_letter_code
_entity_poly.pdbx_strand_id
1 'polypeptide(L)'
;MFIDLCYSRTQLIYDPAYFGQYADPRDNFVWSITDQATLGAAYERGYLKENGTDLISFSARWNATTFEPLLPAALDDVKLNCRYIGSSIKYLALWISVVAITSFACCLTAADWKRARIIREIKQEEEEAAAAEGELKAEADAAADQDRPSQDCQDSSIREAIV
;
A
#
# COMPACT_ATOMS: atom_id res chain seq x y z
N MET A 1 -0.92 -7.35 -3.97
CA MET A 1 -0.21 -6.06 -3.86
C MET A 1 1.22 -6.18 -3.34
N PHE A 2 1.49 -6.69 -2.13
CA PHE A 2 2.89 -6.74 -1.64
C PHE A 2 3.79 -7.65 -2.50
N ILE A 3 3.25 -8.80 -2.91
CA ILE A 3 3.92 -9.74 -3.83
C ILE A 3 4.19 -9.07 -5.19
N ASP A 4 3.21 -8.33 -5.72
CA ASP A 4 3.36 -7.56 -6.98
C ASP A 4 4.45 -6.48 -6.86
N LEU A 5 4.52 -5.82 -5.69
CA LEU A 5 5.55 -4.82 -5.41
C LEU A 5 6.95 -5.45 -5.36
N CYS A 6 7.09 -6.62 -4.73
CA CYS A 6 8.36 -7.35 -4.66
C CYS A 6 8.81 -7.82 -6.05
N TYR A 7 7.88 -8.29 -6.89
CA TYR A 7 8.18 -8.71 -8.26
C TYR A 7 8.53 -7.51 -9.17
N SER A 8 7.91 -6.35 -8.95
CA SER A 8 8.27 -5.12 -9.65
C SER A 8 9.71 -4.70 -9.34
N ARG A 9 10.19 -4.90 -8.11
CA ARG A 9 11.57 -4.58 -7.71
C ARG A 9 12.59 -5.33 -8.56
N THR A 10 12.39 -6.64 -8.76
CA THR A 10 13.29 -7.46 -9.57
C THR A 10 13.34 -7.03 -11.04
N GLN A 11 12.21 -6.56 -11.59
CA GLN A 11 12.16 -6.05 -12.96
C GLN A 11 12.74 -4.64 -13.09
N LEU A 12 12.54 -3.79 -12.07
CA LEU A 12 13.02 -2.41 -12.05
C LEU A 12 14.55 -2.34 -11.86
N ILE A 13 15.11 -3.19 -11.01
CA ILE A 13 16.55 -3.21 -10.67
C ILE A 13 17.34 -4.11 -11.64
N TYR A 14 16.68 -4.70 -12.65
CA TYR A 14 17.37 -5.52 -13.63
C TYR A 14 18.50 -4.72 -14.32
N ASP A 15 19.70 -5.27 -14.20
CA ASP A 15 20.91 -4.83 -14.87
C ASP A 15 21.65 -6.12 -15.31
N PRO A 16 21.95 -6.28 -16.62
CA PRO A 16 22.60 -7.47 -17.17
C PRO A 16 23.86 -7.89 -16.41
N ALA A 17 24.64 -6.93 -15.90
CA ALA A 17 25.91 -7.20 -15.24
C ALA A 17 25.76 -8.02 -13.94
N TYR A 18 24.58 -8.10 -13.33
CA TYR A 18 24.35 -8.94 -12.15
C TYR A 18 24.02 -10.41 -12.49
N PHE A 19 23.80 -10.72 -13.77
CA PHE A 19 23.32 -12.02 -14.23
C PHE A 19 24.27 -12.72 -15.21
N GLY A 20 25.53 -12.29 -15.25
CA GLY A 20 26.54 -12.79 -16.18
C GLY A 20 26.24 -12.38 -17.62
N GLN A 21 25.55 -11.27 -17.81
CA GLN A 21 25.03 -10.84 -19.09
C GLN A 21 25.54 -9.45 -19.44
N TYR A 22 25.69 -9.18 -20.74
CA TYR A 22 26.08 -7.86 -21.24
C TYR A 22 25.18 -7.45 -22.40
N ALA A 23 25.03 -6.14 -22.60
CA ALA A 23 24.27 -5.59 -23.70
C ALA A 23 25.20 -5.16 -24.84
N ASP A 24 24.89 -5.56 -26.07
CA ASP A 24 25.61 -5.07 -27.26
C ASP A 24 25.16 -3.64 -27.58
N PRO A 25 26.06 -2.65 -27.69
CA PRO A 25 25.68 -1.25 -27.94
C PRO A 25 25.04 -1.03 -29.32
N ARG A 26 25.21 -1.93 -30.29
CA ARG A 26 24.67 -1.78 -31.65
C ARG A 26 23.17 -2.02 -31.70
N ASP A 27 22.75 -3.16 -31.16
CA ASP A 27 21.37 -3.65 -31.27
C ASP A 27 20.66 -3.70 -29.92
N ASN A 28 21.38 -3.46 -28.82
CA ASN A 28 20.95 -3.56 -27.43
C ASN A 28 20.41 -4.94 -27.06
N PHE A 29 20.73 -5.98 -27.82
CA PHE A 29 20.40 -7.34 -27.39
C PHE A 29 21.31 -7.75 -26.24
N VAL A 30 20.74 -8.55 -25.35
CA VAL A 30 21.46 -9.11 -24.21
C VAL A 30 22.12 -10.41 -24.63
N TRP A 31 23.37 -10.57 -24.23
CA TRP A 31 24.16 -11.78 -24.40
C TRP A 31 24.49 -12.35 -23.04
N SER A 32 24.47 -13.68 -22.92
CA SER A 32 24.84 -14.40 -21.71
C SER A 32 26.22 -15.01 -21.86
N ILE A 33 27.09 -14.73 -20.88
CA ILE A 33 28.41 -15.31 -20.82
C ILE A 33 28.31 -16.77 -20.38
N THR A 34 28.93 -17.66 -21.15
CA THR A 34 28.97 -19.11 -20.85
C THR A 34 30.28 -19.53 -20.18
N ASP A 35 31.33 -18.72 -20.33
CA ASP A 35 32.65 -19.00 -19.77
C ASP A 35 32.70 -18.89 -18.24
N GLN A 36 32.93 -20.03 -17.59
CA GLN A 36 33.04 -20.14 -16.14
C GLN A 36 34.25 -19.40 -15.57
N ALA A 37 35.35 -19.27 -16.32
CA ALA A 37 36.53 -18.56 -15.83
C ALA A 37 36.25 -17.07 -15.66
N THR A 38 35.62 -16.44 -16.66
CA THR A 38 35.17 -15.05 -16.60
C THR A 38 34.16 -14.83 -15.48
N LEU A 39 33.17 -15.72 -15.33
CA LEU A 39 32.18 -15.63 -14.26
C LEU A 39 32.81 -15.81 -12.87
N GLY A 40 33.74 -16.76 -12.69
CA GLY A 40 34.46 -16.93 -11.43
C GLY A 40 35.37 -15.76 -11.07
N ALA A 41 35.89 -15.04 -12.08
CA ALA A 41 36.64 -13.82 -11.87
C ALA A 41 35.74 -12.65 -11.46
N ALA A 42 34.59 -12.49 -12.12
CA ALA A 42 33.66 -11.38 -11.91
C ALA A 42 32.79 -11.51 -10.66
N TYR A 43 32.43 -12.73 -10.26
CA TYR A 43 31.54 -13.01 -9.12
C TYR A 43 32.26 -13.67 -7.96
N GLU A 44 31.79 -13.38 -6.74
CA GLU A 44 32.18 -14.08 -5.53
C GLU A 44 30.92 -14.54 -4.80
N ARG A 45 30.76 -15.85 -4.61
CA ARG A 45 29.57 -16.44 -3.96
C ARG A 45 28.23 -15.99 -4.57
N GLY A 46 28.22 -15.73 -5.89
CA GLY A 46 27.04 -15.25 -6.61
C GLY A 46 26.79 -13.75 -6.55
N TYR A 47 27.65 -12.98 -5.89
CA TYR A 47 27.60 -11.52 -5.88
C TYR A 47 28.65 -10.94 -6.83
N LEU A 48 28.28 -9.90 -7.57
CA LEU A 48 29.21 -9.21 -8.46
C LEU A 48 30.26 -8.46 -7.62
N LYS A 49 31.54 -8.64 -7.94
CA LYS A 49 32.63 -7.90 -7.29
C LYS A 49 32.60 -6.43 -7.71
N GLU A 50 33.24 -5.55 -6.93
CA GLU A 50 33.30 -4.11 -7.21
C GLU A 50 33.82 -3.79 -8.62
N ASN A 51 34.84 -4.52 -9.09
CA ASN A 51 35.38 -4.39 -10.45
C ASN A 51 34.82 -5.43 -11.44
N GLY A 52 33.79 -6.18 -11.04
CA GLY A 52 33.21 -7.26 -11.85
C GLY A 52 32.39 -6.74 -13.03
N THR A 53 31.82 -5.54 -12.92
CA THR A 53 31.04 -4.90 -14.00
C THR A 53 31.87 -4.72 -15.28
N ASP A 54 33.15 -4.41 -15.12
CA ASP A 54 34.05 -4.17 -16.25
C ASP A 54 34.33 -5.47 -17.00
N LEU A 55 34.43 -6.59 -16.27
CA LEU A 55 34.63 -7.93 -16.84
C LEU A 55 33.39 -8.46 -17.57
N ILE A 56 32.19 -8.04 -17.14
CA ILE A 56 30.89 -8.43 -17.68
C ILE A 56 30.37 -7.34 -18.64
N SER A 57 31.27 -6.56 -19.25
CA SER A 57 30.92 -5.53 -20.22
C SER A 57 31.12 -6.01 -21.66
N PHE A 58 30.41 -5.40 -22.62
CA PHE A 58 30.65 -5.66 -24.04
C PHE A 58 32.11 -5.41 -24.42
N SER A 59 32.70 -4.31 -23.92
CA SER A 59 34.09 -3.92 -24.16
C SER A 59 35.13 -4.90 -23.62
N ALA A 60 34.81 -5.73 -22.62
CA ALA A 60 35.72 -6.76 -22.13
C ALA A 60 35.72 -8.03 -23.00
N ARG A 61 34.65 -8.26 -23.76
CA ARG A 61 34.47 -9.45 -24.60
C ARG A 61 34.75 -9.16 -26.07
N TRP A 62 34.37 -7.98 -26.52
CA TRP A 62 34.37 -7.54 -27.90
C TRP A 62 35.05 -6.19 -28.03
N ASN A 63 35.76 -6.00 -29.13
CA ASN A 63 36.29 -4.69 -29.47
C ASN A 63 35.13 -3.75 -29.82
N ALA A 64 34.97 -2.66 -29.06
CA ALA A 64 33.86 -1.72 -29.23
C ALA A 64 33.82 -1.00 -30.59
N THR A 65 34.93 -0.99 -31.32
CA THR A 65 35.06 -0.30 -32.62
C THR A 65 35.05 -1.28 -33.79
N THR A 66 35.79 -2.38 -33.71
CA THR A 66 35.88 -3.37 -34.81
C THR A 66 34.84 -4.48 -34.70
N PHE A 67 34.21 -4.65 -33.54
CA PHE A 67 33.26 -5.74 -33.24
C PHE A 67 33.82 -7.14 -33.46
N GLU A 68 35.14 -7.28 -33.32
CA GLU A 68 35.79 -8.58 -33.28
C GLU A 68 35.90 -9.08 -31.83
N PRO A 69 35.81 -10.41 -31.62
CA PRO A 69 35.97 -10.98 -30.28
C PRO A 69 37.41 -10.76 -29.79
N LEU A 70 37.56 -10.25 -28.57
CA LEU A 70 38.88 -10.11 -27.93
C LEU A 70 39.41 -11.45 -27.44
N LEU A 71 38.49 -12.36 -27.10
CA LEU A 71 38.76 -13.69 -26.56
C LEU A 71 37.94 -14.72 -27.36
N PRO A 72 38.49 -15.92 -27.64
CA PRO A 72 37.73 -16.98 -28.31
C PRO A 72 36.43 -17.34 -27.59
N ALA A 73 36.45 -17.29 -26.25
CA ALA A 73 35.30 -17.57 -25.41
C ALA A 73 34.10 -16.64 -25.68
N ALA A 74 34.31 -15.44 -26.25
CA ALA A 74 33.23 -14.51 -26.59
C ALA A 74 32.35 -15.02 -27.74
N LEU A 75 32.85 -15.96 -28.56
CA LEU A 75 32.08 -16.60 -29.61
C LEU A 75 31.10 -17.66 -29.08
N ASP A 76 31.37 -18.18 -27.88
CA ASP A 76 30.53 -19.18 -27.21
C ASP A 76 29.40 -18.53 -26.37
N ASP A 77 29.31 -17.20 -26.39
CA ASP A 77 28.25 -16.46 -25.69
C ASP A 77 26.90 -16.63 -26.40
N VAL A 78 25.84 -16.73 -25.60
CA VAL A 78 24.50 -17.00 -26.12
C VAL A 78 23.73 -15.69 -26.23
N LYS A 79 23.30 -15.33 -27.45
CA LYS A 79 22.39 -14.21 -27.69
C LYS A 79 20.99 -14.55 -27.16
N LEU A 80 20.48 -13.71 -26.26
CA LEU A 80 19.12 -13.82 -25.74
C LEU A 80 18.14 -13.04 -26.64
N ASN A 81 16.88 -13.47 -26.68
CA ASN A 81 15.81 -12.76 -27.39
C ASN A 81 15.21 -11.61 -26.55
N CYS A 82 16.05 -10.92 -25.76
CA CYS A 82 15.65 -9.77 -24.96
C CYS A 82 16.55 -8.58 -25.28
N ARG A 83 15.94 -7.38 -25.26
CA ARG A 83 16.62 -6.11 -25.54
C ARG A 83 16.73 -5.31 -24.26
N TYR A 84 17.93 -4.87 -23.91
CA TYR A 84 18.16 -4.02 -22.77
C TYR A 84 17.88 -2.56 -23.14
N ILE A 85 16.80 -2.02 -22.63
CA ILE A 85 16.46 -0.60 -22.78
C ILE A 85 16.80 0.04 -21.43
N GLY A 86 18.05 0.50 -21.29
CA GLY A 86 18.58 1.14 -20.09
C GLY A 86 17.95 2.50 -19.80
N SER A 87 16.63 2.53 -19.58
CA SER A 87 15.87 3.75 -19.36
C SER A 87 15.43 3.88 -17.91
N SER A 88 15.72 5.04 -17.31
CA SER A 88 15.24 5.43 -15.99
C SER A 88 13.74 5.73 -15.95
N ILE A 89 13.05 5.77 -17.11
CA ILE A 89 11.60 6.00 -17.16
C ILE A 89 10.80 4.93 -16.41
N LYS A 90 11.38 3.75 -16.21
CA LYS A 90 10.77 2.65 -15.44
C LYS A 90 10.42 3.05 -14.00
N TYR A 91 11.15 4.00 -13.41
CA TYR A 91 10.85 4.51 -12.08
C TYR A 91 9.66 5.48 -12.04
N LEU A 92 9.26 6.05 -13.19
CA LEU A 92 8.13 6.98 -13.26
C LEU A 92 6.80 6.29 -12.97
N ALA A 93 6.60 5.09 -13.53
CA ALA A 93 5.40 4.29 -13.29
C ALA A 93 5.27 3.88 -11.81
N LEU A 94 6.39 3.59 -11.16
CA LEU A 94 6.42 3.32 -9.72
C LEU A 94 5.99 4.55 -8.93
N TRP A 95 6.52 5.73 -9.24
CA TRP A 95 6.13 6.98 -8.58
C TRP A 95 4.65 7.31 -8.75
N ILE A 96 4.11 7.17 -9.97
CA ILE A 96 2.67 7.37 -10.23
C ILE A 96 1.83 6.41 -9.38
N SER A 97 2.26 5.14 -9.28
CA SER A 97 1.56 4.14 -8.48
C SER A 97 1.57 4.50 -6.99
N VAL A 98 2.71 4.94 -6.45
CA VAL A 98 2.83 5.38 -5.05
C VAL A 98 1.92 6.59 -4.77
N VAL A 99 1.90 7.57 -5.67
CA VAL A 99 1.02 8.74 -5.54
C VAL A 99 -0.45 8.33 -5.58
N ALA A 100 -0.85 7.43 -6.47
CA ALA A 100 -2.23 6.96 -6.58
C ALA A 100 -2.69 6.18 -5.33
N ILE A 101 -1.84 5.32 -4.78
CA ILE A 101 -2.15 4.57 -3.55
C ILE A 101 -2.27 5.54 -2.37
N THR A 102 -1.35 6.50 -2.28
CA THR A 102 -1.35 7.49 -1.20
C THR A 102 -2.58 8.39 -1.28
N SER A 103 -2.93 8.87 -2.47
CA SER A 103 -4.12 9.70 -2.66
C SER A 103 -5.41 8.94 -2.33
N PHE A 104 -5.49 7.66 -2.72
CA PHE A 104 -6.62 6.81 -2.36
C PHE A 104 -6.75 6.62 -0.85
N ALA A 105 -5.65 6.35 -0.14
CA ALA A 105 -5.65 6.23 1.31
C ALA A 105 -6.07 7.55 2.01
N CYS A 106 -5.60 8.70 1.51
CA CYS A 106 -6.03 10.01 2.00
C CYS A 106 -7.54 10.24 1.78
N CYS A 107 -8.08 9.84 0.63
CA CYS A 107 -9.51 9.94 0.35
C CYS A 107 -10.34 9.06 1.29
N LEU A 108 -9.92 7.83 1.56
CA LEU A 108 -10.61 6.92 2.48
C LEU A 108 -10.62 7.47 3.91
N THR A 109 -9.46 7.90 4.41
CA THR A 109 -9.36 8.48 5.76
C THR A 109 -10.20 9.75 5.90
N ALA A 110 -10.20 10.62 4.89
CA ALA A 110 -11.06 11.80 4.87
C ALA A 110 -12.55 11.44 4.85
N ALA A 111 -12.94 10.42 4.08
CA ALA A 111 -14.32 9.93 4.03
C ALA A 111 -14.77 9.35 5.38
N ASP A 112 -13.92 8.55 6.02
CA ASP A 112 -14.19 7.98 7.35
C ASP A 112 -14.33 9.07 8.41
N TRP A 113 -13.48 10.11 8.36
CA TRP A 113 -13.57 11.25 9.27
C TRP A 113 -14.85 12.06 9.08
N LYS A 114 -15.30 12.22 7.82
CA LYS A 114 -16.56 12.90 7.52
C LYS A 114 -17.75 12.08 8.03
N ARG A 115 -17.74 10.77 7.81
CA ARG A 115 -18.79 9.86 8.30
C ARG A 115 -18.86 9.84 9.82
N ALA A 116 -17.71 9.83 10.50
CA ALA A 116 -17.65 9.88 11.96
C ALA A 116 -18.20 11.19 12.54
N ARG A 117 -18.01 12.33 11.85
CA ARG A 117 -18.61 13.61 12.26
C ARG A 117 -20.13 13.60 12.19
N ILE A 118 -20.68 13.17 11.05
CA ILE A 118 -22.14 13.12 10.84
C ILE A 118 -22.79 12.20 11.89
N ILE A 119 -22.18 11.05 12.19
CA ILE A 119 -22.71 10.13 13.22
C ILE A 119 -22.71 10.77 14.61
N ARG A 120 -21.73 11.62 14.94
CA ARG A 120 -21.70 12.32 16.23
C ARG A 120 -22.79 13.40 16.31
N GLU A 121 -22.99 14.14 15.23
CA GLU A 121 -24.04 15.16 15.14
C GLU A 121 -25.43 14.52 15.32
N ILE A 122 -25.72 13.42 14.62
CA ILE A 122 -27.00 12.70 14.76
C ILE A 122 -27.20 12.17 16.18
N LYS A 123 -26.16 11.59 16.80
CA LYS A 123 -26.26 11.08 18.19
C LYS A 123 -26.55 12.19 19.19
N GLN A 124 -25.96 13.37 18.98
CA GLN A 124 -26.20 14.50 19.85
C GLN A 124 -27.65 15.01 19.72
N GLU A 125 -28.18 15.09 18.49
CA GLU A 125 -29.58 15.43 18.27
C GLU A 125 -30.55 14.40 18.90
N GLU A 126 -30.22 13.11 18.82
CA GLU A 126 -30.99 12.04 19.48
C GLU A 126 -30.95 12.15 21.01
N GLU A 127 -29.79 12.45 21.60
CA GLU A 127 -29.63 12.64 23.05
C GLU A 127 -30.38 13.89 23.54
N GLU A 128 -30.32 15.00 22.80
CA GLU A 128 -31.06 16.24 23.09
C GLU A 128 -32.58 16.02 22.99
N ALA A 129 -33.05 15.29 21.97
CA ALA A 129 -34.47 14.94 21.83
C ALA A 129 -34.96 14.02 22.97
N ALA A 130 -34.15 13.01 23.34
CA ALA A 130 -34.48 12.11 24.44
C ALA A 130 -34.49 12.83 25.80
N ALA A 131 -33.58 13.79 26.02
CA ALA A 131 -33.57 14.62 27.23
C ALA A 131 -34.83 15.49 27.32
N ALA A 132 -35.23 16.14 26.22
CA ALA A 132 -36.44 16.96 26.16
C ALA A 132 -37.71 16.13 26.40
N GLU A 133 -37.80 14.92 25.83
CA GLU A 133 -38.93 14.01 26.08
C GLU A 133 -38.96 13.56 27.56
N GLY A 134 -37.80 13.32 28.16
CA GLY A 134 -37.67 13.00 29.59
C GLY A 134 -38.17 14.12 30.51
N GLU A 135 -37.82 15.37 30.23
CA GLU A 135 -38.28 16.54 30.99
C GLU A 135 -39.81 16.71 30.89
N LEU A 136 -40.37 16.59 29.68
CA LEU A 136 -41.80 16.74 29.43
C LEU A 136 -42.61 15.65 30.14
N LYS A 137 -42.09 14.43 30.18
CA LYS A 137 -42.69 13.31 30.92
C LYS A 137 -42.60 13.52 32.43
N ALA A 138 -41.49 14.04 32.94
CA ALA A 138 -41.33 14.34 34.36
C ALA A 138 -42.28 15.46 34.83
N GLU A 139 -42.49 16.51 34.03
CA GLU A 139 -43.52 17.52 34.32
C GLU A 139 -44.94 16.95 34.30
N ALA A 140 -45.25 16.08 33.33
CA ALA A 140 -46.56 15.43 33.25
C ALA A 140 -46.83 14.52 34.46
N ASP A 141 -45.84 13.74 34.89
CA ASP A 141 -45.94 12.87 36.06
C ASP A 141 -46.05 13.68 37.37
N ALA A 142 -45.34 14.81 37.49
CA ALA A 142 -45.46 15.71 38.65
C ALA A 142 -46.84 16.40 38.74
N ALA A 143 -47.41 16.80 37.60
CA ALA A 143 -48.77 17.34 37.54
C ALA A 143 -49.82 16.28 37.91
N ALA A 144 -49.60 15.01 37.52
CA ALA A 144 -50.50 13.91 37.85
C ALA A 144 -50.48 13.54 39.35
N ASP A 145 -49.36 13.76 40.08
CA ASP A 145 -49.27 13.50 41.52
C ASP A 145 -49.94 14.60 42.37
N GLN A 146 -50.00 15.85 41.86
CA GLN A 146 -50.72 16.95 42.50
C GLN A 146 -52.24 16.80 42.44
N ASP A 147 -52.76 16.07 41.44
CA ASP A 147 -54.19 15.80 41.27
C ASP A 147 -54.61 14.46 41.91
N ARG A 148 -53.69 13.81 42.67
CA ARG A 148 -54.03 12.61 43.44
C ARG A 148 -54.94 13.05 44.60
N PRO A 149 -56.25 12.75 44.57
CA PRO A 149 -57.13 13.13 45.66
C PRO A 149 -56.61 12.47 46.93
N SER A 150 -56.42 13.27 47.97
CA SER A 150 -56.12 12.81 49.32
C SER A 150 -57.16 11.76 49.72
N GLN A 151 -56.79 10.49 49.58
CA GLN A 151 -57.63 9.33 49.88
C GLN A 151 -57.77 9.11 51.39
N ASP A 152 -57.40 10.09 52.20
CA ASP A 152 -57.48 10.10 53.67
C ASP A 152 -58.82 10.66 54.21
N CYS A 153 -59.71 11.18 53.36
CA CYS A 153 -61.02 11.70 53.82
C CYS A 153 -62.20 10.73 53.68
N GLN A 154 -62.03 9.50 53.17
CA GLN A 154 -63.14 8.55 53.04
C GLN A 154 -63.25 7.50 54.17
N ASP A 155 -62.23 7.33 55.03
CA ASP A 155 -62.27 6.28 56.06
C ASP A 155 -62.87 6.75 57.41
N SER A 156 -63.12 8.05 57.59
CA SER A 156 -63.76 8.57 58.81
C SER A 156 -65.29 8.56 58.77
N SER A 157 -65.91 8.48 57.59
CA SER A 157 -67.38 8.52 57.44
C SER A 157 -68.06 7.16 57.66
N ILE A 158 -67.34 6.05 57.44
CA ILE A 158 -67.90 4.69 57.60
C ILE A 158 -67.98 4.28 59.09
N ARG A 159 -67.20 4.91 59.97
CA ARG A 159 -67.21 4.60 61.42
C ARG A 159 -68.38 5.20 62.20
N GLU A 160 -69.14 6.14 61.64
CA GLU A 160 -70.32 6.72 62.32
C GLU A 160 -71.67 6.10 61.90
N ALA A 161 -71.68 5.18 60.92
CA ALA A 161 -72.91 4.52 60.47
C ALA A 161 -73.19 3.14 61.12
N ILE A 162 -72.37 2.73 62.10
CA ILE A 162 -72.54 1.47 62.86
C ILE A 162 -72.63 1.80 64.35
N VAL A 163 -73.71 2.45 64.78
CA VAL A 163 -74.25 2.39 66.15
C VAL A 163 -75.77 2.42 66.07
#